data_AF-A0A9X3DCA5-F1
#
_entry.id   AF-A0A9X3DCA5-F1
#
_cell.length_a   1.000
_cell.length_b   1.000
_cell.length_c   1.000
_cell.angle_alpha   90.00
_cell.angle_beta   90.00
_cell.angle_gamma   90.00
#
_symmetry.space_group_name_H-M   'P 1'
#
loop_
_entity.id
_entity.type
_entity.pdbx_description
1 polymer ?
#
loop_
_entity_poly.entity_id
_entity_poly.type
_entity_poly.pdbx_seq_one_letter_code
_entity_poly.pdbx_strand_id
1 'polypeptide(L)'
;MKNLSISLTPAKCELLDNILNEFDEEVYIKSDRVLKIFRGNGTLASDYLDLLVQMNLVILVGQVDGVPLPAMVGKQAGVDMFISEGGFKRRYALNKLEEDTGKSIFDLKNENLDLKEKLEQQEKLLKNLEQSITEQGKNILNMWLGRIGFLLLGIILTACYFIFLH
;
A
#
# COMPACT_ATOMS: atom_id res chain seq x y z
N MET A 1 -7.59 -27.37 -22.28
CA MET A 1 -7.88 -26.39 -21.20
C MET A 1 -7.75 -27.08 -19.86
N LYS A 2 -6.55 -27.06 -19.26
CA LYS A 2 -6.35 -27.44 -17.86
C LYS A 2 -6.34 -26.13 -17.08
N ASN A 3 -7.36 -25.92 -16.26
CA ASN A 3 -7.32 -24.92 -15.20
C ASN A 3 -6.23 -25.35 -14.22
N LEU A 4 -5.01 -24.94 -14.54
CA LEU A 4 -3.88 -24.99 -13.64
C LEU A 4 -4.14 -23.90 -12.59
N SER A 5 -4.99 -24.23 -11.61
CA SER A 5 -4.96 -23.63 -10.28
C SER A 5 -3.61 -24.00 -9.66
N ILE A 6 -2.53 -23.46 -10.24
CA ILE A 6 -1.19 -23.61 -9.70
C ILE A 6 -1.25 -22.81 -8.42
N SER A 7 -1.27 -23.53 -7.32
CA SER A 7 -0.71 -23.06 -6.05
C SER A 7 0.68 -22.51 -6.38
N LEU A 8 0.74 -21.21 -6.65
CA LEU A 8 1.94 -20.43 -6.87
C LEU A 8 2.61 -20.37 -5.52
N THR A 9 3.51 -21.30 -5.21
CA THR A 9 4.27 -21.20 -3.97
C THR A 9 5.29 -20.06 -4.09
N PRO A 10 5.71 -19.42 -2.97
CA PRO A 10 6.69 -18.34 -3.00
C PRO A 10 7.97 -18.69 -3.78
N ALA A 11 8.43 -19.93 -3.65
CA ALA A 11 9.59 -20.45 -4.37
C ALA A 11 9.38 -20.53 -5.89
N LYS A 12 8.15 -20.83 -6.36
CA LYS A 12 7.82 -20.83 -7.79
C LYS A 12 7.82 -19.42 -8.35
N CYS A 13 7.23 -18.45 -7.64
CA CYS A 13 7.24 -17.05 -8.03
C CYS A 13 8.65 -16.49 -8.14
N GLU A 14 9.54 -16.86 -7.21
CA GLU A 14 10.94 -16.45 -7.26
C GLU A 14 11.68 -17.00 -8.47
N LEU A 15 11.47 -18.27 -8.82
CA LEU A 15 12.08 -18.86 -10.02
C LEU A 15 11.55 -18.20 -11.30
N LEU A 16 10.26 -17.88 -11.38
CA LEU A 16 9.67 -17.17 -12.52
C LEU A 16 10.22 -15.75 -12.65
N ASP A 17 10.31 -15.01 -11.54
CA ASP A 17 10.90 -13.66 -11.53
C ASP A 17 12.39 -13.71 -11.92
N ASN A 18 13.14 -14.74 -11.50
CA ASN A 18 14.53 -14.92 -11.90
C ASN A 18 14.70 -15.16 -13.41
N ILE A 19 13.79 -15.92 -14.05
CA ILE A 19 13.81 -16.09 -15.52
C ILE A 19 13.55 -14.74 -16.21
N LEU A 20 12.58 -13.97 -15.72
CA LEU A 20 12.24 -12.68 -16.31
C LEU A 20 13.37 -11.64 -16.12
N ASN A 21 14.09 -11.70 -15.00
CA ASN A 21 15.24 -10.84 -14.74
C ASN A 21 16.47 -11.20 -15.59
N GLU A 22 16.61 -12.45 -16.08
CA GLU A 22 17.71 -12.81 -16.98
C GLU A 22 17.64 -12.12 -18.35
N PHE A 23 16.48 -11.57 -18.71
CA PHE A 23 16.37 -10.77 -19.93
C PHE A 23 17.10 -9.43 -19.81
N ASP A 24 17.13 -8.80 -18.64
CA ASP A 24 17.68 -7.45 -18.46
C ASP A 24 17.15 -6.50 -19.57
N GLU A 25 18.04 -5.95 -20.41
CA GLU A 25 17.71 -5.14 -21.60
C GLU A 25 17.50 -5.96 -22.90
N GLU A 26 17.82 -7.26 -22.91
CA GLU A 26 17.73 -8.13 -24.08
C GLU A 26 16.27 -8.53 -24.37
N VAL A 27 15.87 -8.45 -25.64
CA VAL A 27 14.55 -8.92 -26.09
C VAL A 27 14.52 -10.45 -26.24
N TYR A 28 15.66 -11.09 -26.43
CA TYR A 28 15.78 -12.54 -26.60
C TYR A 28 16.97 -13.08 -25.82
N ILE A 29 16.76 -14.17 -25.08
CA ILE A 29 17.82 -14.88 -24.37
C ILE A 29 17.95 -16.31 -24.91
N LYS A 30 19.17 -16.84 -24.85
CA LYS A 30 19.42 -18.27 -25.13
C LYS A 30 18.92 -19.13 -23.99
N SER A 31 18.38 -20.30 -24.32
CA SER A 31 17.86 -21.25 -23.33
C SER A 31 18.92 -21.79 -22.37
N ASP A 32 20.21 -21.72 -22.73
CA ASP A 32 21.33 -22.02 -21.84
C ASP A 32 21.36 -21.14 -20.59
N ARG A 33 20.95 -19.86 -20.70
CA ARG A 33 20.86 -18.94 -19.55
C ARG A 33 19.74 -19.37 -18.60
N VAL A 34 18.59 -19.71 -19.15
CA VAL A 34 17.45 -20.25 -18.39
C VAL A 34 17.82 -21.58 -17.72
N LEU A 35 18.51 -22.46 -18.43
CA LEU A 35 18.94 -23.76 -17.92
C LEU A 35 19.89 -23.64 -16.71
N LYS A 36 20.72 -22.58 -16.63
CA LYS A 36 21.58 -22.32 -15.47
C LYS A 36 20.78 -22.05 -14.20
N ILE A 37 19.65 -21.35 -14.28
CA ILE A 37 18.75 -21.08 -13.15
C ILE A 37 18.25 -22.42 -12.56
N PHE A 38 17.96 -23.37 -13.43
CA PHE A 38 17.44 -24.69 -13.08
C PHE A 38 18.52 -25.76 -12.86
N ARG A 39 19.79 -25.36 -12.72
CA ARG A 39 20.94 -26.25 -12.47
C ARG A 39 21.04 -27.41 -13.48
N GLY A 40 20.71 -27.17 -14.74
CA GLY A 40 20.75 -28.21 -15.78
C GLY A 40 19.48 -29.05 -15.92
N ASN A 41 18.42 -28.78 -15.15
CA ASN A 41 17.15 -29.49 -15.27
C ASN A 41 16.27 -28.89 -16.40
N GLY A 42 16.43 -29.42 -17.62
CA GLY A 42 15.75 -28.93 -18.82
C GLY A 42 14.24 -29.18 -18.84
N THR A 43 13.74 -30.25 -18.23
CA THR A 43 12.30 -30.52 -18.16
C THR A 43 11.59 -29.54 -17.22
N LEU A 44 12.19 -29.29 -16.05
CA LEU A 44 11.65 -28.32 -15.10
C LEU A 44 11.74 -26.88 -15.65
N ALA A 45 12.80 -26.55 -16.38
CA ALA A 45 12.89 -25.27 -17.08
C ALA A 45 11.78 -25.11 -18.15
N SER A 46 11.51 -26.17 -18.93
CA SER A 46 10.41 -26.18 -19.90
C SER A 46 9.06 -25.92 -19.25
N ASP A 47 8.76 -26.61 -18.15
CA ASP A 47 7.47 -26.45 -17.46
C ASP A 47 7.24 -24.99 -17.02
N TYR A 48 8.28 -24.32 -16.52
CA TYR A 48 8.17 -22.91 -16.09
C TYR A 48 8.11 -21.94 -17.27
N LEU A 49 8.81 -22.24 -18.37
CA LEU A 49 8.69 -21.46 -19.60
C LEU A 49 7.28 -21.56 -20.19
N ASP A 50 6.68 -22.75 -20.19
CA ASP A 50 5.31 -22.95 -20.65
C ASP A 50 4.30 -22.15 -19.82
N LEU A 51 4.54 -22.00 -18.51
CA LEU A 51 3.74 -21.12 -17.65
C LEU A 51 3.87 -19.65 -18.04
N LEU A 52 5.08 -19.18 -18.30
CA LEU A 52 5.32 -17.81 -18.74
C LEU A 52 4.70 -17.53 -20.13
N VAL A 53 4.65 -18.55 -21.00
CA VAL A 53 3.97 -18.47 -22.31
C VAL A 53 2.46 -18.38 -22.12
N GLN A 54 1.86 -19.23 -21.28
CA GLN A 54 0.42 -19.18 -20.99
C GLN A 54 -0.01 -17.83 -20.41
N MET A 55 0.90 -17.14 -19.71
CA MET A 55 0.67 -15.82 -19.13
C MET A 55 1.02 -14.67 -20.07
N ASN A 56 1.38 -14.94 -21.33
CA ASN A 56 1.77 -13.94 -22.32
C ASN A 56 2.91 -13.02 -21.82
N LEU A 57 3.91 -13.61 -21.17
CA LEU A 57 5.12 -12.89 -20.74
C LEU A 57 6.31 -13.23 -21.63
N VAL A 58 6.38 -14.45 -22.15
CA VAL A 58 7.47 -14.88 -23.03
C VAL A 58 6.95 -15.62 -24.26
N ILE A 59 7.77 -15.66 -25.31
CA ILE A 59 7.58 -16.48 -26.51
C ILE A 59 8.73 -17.48 -26.63
N LEU A 60 8.42 -18.70 -27.06
CA LEU A 60 9.43 -19.71 -27.36
C LEU A 60 9.79 -19.62 -28.85
N VAL A 61 11.07 -19.58 -29.17
CA VAL A 61 11.59 -19.45 -30.54
C VAL A 61 12.49 -20.65 -30.85
N GLY A 62 12.20 -21.35 -31.94
CA GLY A 62 12.98 -22.52 -32.37
C GLY A 62 12.75 -23.74 -31.50
N GLN A 63 11.49 -24.06 -31.20
CA GLN A 63 11.11 -25.31 -30.53
C GLN A 63 11.24 -26.47 -31.52
N VAL A 64 11.94 -27.53 -31.12
CA VAL A 64 12.17 -28.72 -31.93
C VAL A 64 11.58 -29.93 -31.22
N ASP A 65 10.80 -30.75 -31.94
CA ASP A 65 10.19 -31.95 -31.38
C ASP A 65 11.26 -32.89 -30.80
N GLY A 66 11.09 -33.28 -29.53
CA GLY A 66 12.00 -34.17 -28.80
C GLY A 66 13.10 -33.48 -27.99
N VAL A 67 13.24 -32.15 -28.07
CA VAL A 67 14.16 -31.36 -27.22
C VAL A 67 13.34 -30.57 -26.19
N PRO A 68 13.64 -30.68 -24.88
CA PRO A 68 12.82 -30.06 -23.84
C PRO A 68 12.93 -28.53 -23.79
N LEU A 69 13.96 -27.93 -24.38
CA LEU A 69 14.15 -26.49 -24.38
C LEU A 69 14.15 -25.92 -25.80
N PRO A 70 13.54 -24.74 -26.03
CA PRO A 70 13.62 -24.07 -27.33
C PRO A 70 15.05 -23.58 -27.59
N ALA A 71 15.34 -23.12 -28.81
CA ALA A 71 16.62 -22.50 -29.11
C ALA A 71 16.79 -21.15 -28.38
N MET A 72 15.73 -20.34 -28.34
CA MET A 72 15.71 -19.02 -27.73
C MET A 72 14.36 -18.73 -27.07
N VAL A 73 14.37 -17.85 -26.08
CA VAL A 73 13.17 -17.33 -25.41
C VAL A 73 13.12 -15.83 -25.65
N GLY A 74 11.99 -15.32 -26.15
CA GLY A 74 11.76 -13.90 -26.38
C GLY A 74 10.86 -13.28 -25.31
N LYS A 75 11.12 -12.02 -24.98
CA LYS A 75 10.34 -11.19 -24.07
C LYS A 75 9.16 -10.57 -24.80
N GLN A 76 7.95 -10.68 -24.25
CA GLN A 76 6.77 -10.00 -24.80
C GLN A 76 6.64 -8.57 -24.26
N ALA A 77 5.91 -7.74 -25.00
CA ALA A 77 5.59 -6.38 -24.57
C ALA A 77 4.75 -6.42 -23.28
N GLY A 78 5.23 -5.76 -22.22
CA GLY A 78 4.57 -5.71 -20.91
C GLY A 78 5.32 -6.41 -19.78
N VAL A 79 6.37 -7.19 -20.07
CA VAL A 79 7.22 -7.81 -19.03
C VAL A 79 7.91 -6.76 -18.17
N ASP A 80 8.43 -5.70 -18.76
CA ASP A 80 9.10 -4.62 -18.00
C ASP A 80 8.16 -3.95 -17.01
N MET A 81 6.92 -3.68 -17.45
CA MET A 81 5.89 -3.13 -16.59
C MET A 81 5.54 -4.12 -15.47
N PHE A 82 5.39 -5.41 -15.81
CA PHE A 82 5.10 -6.46 -14.83
C PHE A 82 6.19 -6.63 -13.76
N ILE A 83 7.47 -6.59 -14.15
CA ILE A 83 8.59 -6.62 -13.20
C ILE A 83 8.58 -5.34 -12.34
N SER A 84 8.38 -4.16 -12.94
CA SER A 84 8.35 -2.88 -12.23
C SER A 84 7.21 -2.79 -11.20
N GLU A 85 6.10 -3.47 -11.44
CA GLU A 85 4.97 -3.54 -10.51
C GLU A 85 5.25 -4.47 -9.32
N GLY A 86 6.31 -5.30 -9.37
CA GLY A 86 6.71 -6.20 -8.30
C GLY A 86 6.55 -7.69 -8.64
N GLY A 87 6.32 -8.03 -9.91
CA GLY A 87 6.40 -9.39 -10.44
C GLY A 87 5.42 -10.39 -9.83
N PHE A 88 5.79 -11.67 -9.91
CA PHE A 88 4.98 -12.77 -9.39
C PHE A 88 4.92 -12.79 -7.87
N LYS A 89 5.97 -12.33 -7.18
CA LYS A 89 5.97 -12.21 -5.72
C LYS A 89 4.86 -11.26 -5.22
N ARG A 90 4.67 -10.10 -5.86
CA ARG A 90 3.59 -9.17 -5.47
C ARG A 90 2.22 -9.73 -5.79
N ARG A 91 2.01 -10.29 -7.00
CA ARG A 91 0.73 -10.94 -7.34
C ARG A 91 0.35 -12.06 -6.36
N TYR A 92 1.33 -12.85 -5.93
CA TYR A 92 1.08 -13.88 -4.92
C TYR A 92 0.72 -13.30 -3.56
N ALA A 93 1.44 -12.26 -3.10
CA ALA A 93 1.09 -11.59 -1.84
C ALA A 93 -0.32 -10.97 -1.89
N LEU A 94 -0.70 -10.39 -3.03
CA LEU A 94 -2.03 -9.84 -3.27
C LEU A 94 -3.11 -10.93 -3.24
N ASN A 95 -2.92 -12.04 -3.97
CA ASN A 95 -3.88 -13.15 -3.96
C ASN A 95 -4.00 -13.80 -2.58
N LYS A 96 -2.89 -13.93 -1.85
CA LYS A 96 -2.92 -14.45 -0.48
C LYS A 96 -3.66 -13.51 0.47
N LEU A 97 -3.47 -12.20 0.32
CA LEU A 97 -4.24 -11.21 1.07
C LEU A 97 -5.74 -11.33 0.76
N GLU A 98 -6.13 -11.51 -0.51
CA GLU A 98 -7.53 -11.73 -0.90
C GLU A 98 -8.11 -13.04 -0.34
N GLU A 99 -7.33 -14.12 -0.33
CA GLU A 99 -7.74 -15.40 0.27
C GLU A 99 -7.88 -15.30 1.80
N ASP A 100 -6.93 -14.66 2.49
CA ASP A 100 -6.92 -14.53 3.95
C ASP A 100 -7.99 -13.55 4.47
N THR A 101 -8.36 -12.52 3.70
CA THR A 101 -9.39 -11.53 4.08
C THR A 101 -10.77 -11.79 3.49
N GLY A 102 -10.88 -12.61 2.44
CA GLY A 102 -12.15 -12.91 1.77
C GLY A 102 -12.82 -11.71 1.10
N LYS A 103 -12.13 -10.57 1.01
CA LYS A 103 -12.60 -9.31 0.42
C LYS A 103 -11.66 -8.90 -0.71
N SER A 104 -12.21 -8.34 -1.78
CA SER A 104 -11.40 -7.87 -2.91
C SER A 104 -10.54 -6.68 -2.48
N ILE A 105 -9.34 -6.55 -3.06
CA ILE A 105 -8.44 -5.40 -2.83
C ILE A 105 -9.15 -4.05 -3.03
N PHE A 106 -10.16 -4.00 -3.90
CA PHE A 106 -10.96 -2.81 -4.13
C PHE A 106 -11.76 -2.39 -2.88
N ASP A 107 -12.30 -3.37 -2.14
CA ASP A 107 -13.05 -3.12 -0.91
C ASP A 107 -12.11 -2.62 0.19
N LEU A 108 -10.93 -3.22 0.33
CA LEU A 108 -9.92 -2.78 1.30
C LEU A 108 -9.40 -1.36 1.01
N LYS A 109 -9.30 -0.99 -0.26
CA LYS A 109 -8.91 0.36 -0.67
C LYS A 109 -10.02 1.38 -0.36
N ASN A 110 -11.28 1.02 -0.62
CA ASN A 110 -12.42 1.87 -0.28
C ASN A 110 -12.58 2.03 1.23
N GLU A 111 -12.42 0.96 2.01
CA GLU A 111 -12.44 1.02 3.47
C GLU A 111 -11.31 1.92 4.02
N ASN A 112 -10.10 1.85 3.47
CA ASN A 112 -9.02 2.75 3.87
C ASN A 112 -9.32 4.23 3.54
N LEU A 113 -9.95 4.49 2.40
CA LEU A 113 -10.35 5.86 2.03
C LEU A 113 -11.44 6.39 2.97
N ASP A 114 -12.45 5.58 3.26
CA ASP A 114 -13.54 5.91 4.19
C ASP A 114 -13.01 6.12 5.62
N LEU A 115 -12.08 5.26 6.08
CA LEU A 115 -11.43 5.42 7.38
C LEU A 115 -10.61 6.71 7.46
N LYS A 116 -9.91 7.08 6.38
CA LYS A 116 -9.13 8.32 6.33
C LYS A 116 -10.05 9.55 6.39
N GLU A 117 -11.16 9.52 5.66
CA GLU A 117 -12.14 10.61 5.69
C GLU A 117 -12.78 10.76 7.09
N LYS A 118 -13.12 9.64 7.73
CA LYS A 118 -13.63 9.63 9.12
C LYS A 118 -12.62 10.20 10.11
N LEU A 119 -11.33 9.88 9.96
CA LEU A 119 -10.27 10.46 10.81
C LEU A 119 -10.17 11.97 10.63
N GLU A 120 -10.17 12.47 9.39
CA GLU A 120 -10.13 13.92 9.13
C GLU A 120 -11.34 14.66 9.71
N GLN A 121 -12.53 14.04 9.65
CA GLN A 121 -13.74 14.60 10.27
C GLN A 121 -13.61 14.64 11.80
N GLN A 122 -13.11 13.57 12.42
CA GLN A 122 -12.89 13.53 13.87
C GLN A 122 -11.84 14.54 14.34
N GLU A 123 -10.74 14.71 13.61
CA GLU A 123 -9.73 15.74 13.93
C GLU A 123 -10.30 17.16 13.86
N LYS A 124 -11.10 17.45 12.85
CA LYS A 124 -11.80 18.75 12.75
C LYS A 124 -12.75 18.98 13.91
N LEU A 125 -13.51 17.94 14.31
CA LEU A 125 -14.40 18.03 15.46
C LEU A 125 -13.62 18.24 16.76
N LEU A 126 -12.53 17.52 16.97
CA LEU A 126 -11.65 17.70 18.14
C LEU A 126 -11.11 19.13 18.20
N LYS A 127 -10.61 19.66 17.09
CA LYS A 127 -10.08 21.02 17.01
C LYS A 127 -11.16 22.07 17.30
N ASN A 128 -12.37 21.88 16.78
CA ASN A 128 -13.49 22.78 17.06
C ASN A 128 -13.93 22.71 18.53
N LEU A 129 -13.95 21.51 19.13
CA LEU A 129 -14.26 21.34 20.55
C LEU A 129 -13.20 21.99 21.44
N GLU A 130 -11.91 21.81 21.12
CA GLU A 130 -10.81 22.44 21.83
C GLU A 130 -10.87 23.98 21.76
N GLN A 131 -11.19 24.52 20.58
CA GLN A 131 -11.39 25.95 20.41
C GLN A 131 -12.59 26.45 21.23
N SER A 132 -13.71 25.74 21.18
CA SER A 132 -14.92 26.08 21.96
C SER A 132 -14.66 26.07 23.47
N ILE A 133 -13.95 25.06 23.98
CA ILE A 133 -13.55 24.98 25.39
C ILE A 133 -12.63 26.15 25.76
N THR A 134 -11.69 26.50 24.89
CA THR A 134 -10.77 27.62 25.12
C THR A 134 -11.50 28.97 25.15
N GLU A 135 -12.44 29.18 24.24
CA GLU A 135 -13.27 30.38 24.20
C GLU A 135 -14.21 30.47 25.41
N GLN A 136 -14.83 29.36 25.81
CA GLN A 136 -15.62 29.30 27.03
C GLN A 136 -14.78 29.61 28.27
N GLY A 137 -13.57 29.04 28.37
CA GLY A 137 -12.63 29.34 29.45
C GLY A 137 -12.26 30.82 29.51
N LYS A 138 -11.95 31.44 28.37
CA LYS A 138 -11.66 32.88 28.27
C LYS A 138 -12.86 33.73 28.70
N ASN A 139 -14.07 33.39 28.26
CA ASN A 139 -15.29 34.12 28.62
C ASN A 139 -15.59 34.02 30.12
N ILE A 140 -15.42 32.84 30.72
CA ILE A 140 -15.57 32.64 32.16
C ILE A 140 -14.56 33.50 32.92
N LEU A 141 -13.29 33.49 32.52
CA LEU A 141 -12.24 34.32 33.14
C LEU A 141 -12.56 35.81 33.05
N ASN A 142 -12.96 36.31 31.88
CA ASN A 142 -13.32 37.70 31.67
C ASN A 142 -14.53 38.12 32.53
N MET A 143 -15.54 37.25 32.64
CA MET A 143 -16.72 37.49 33.49
C MET A 143 -16.33 37.56 34.98
N TRP A 144 -15.48 36.65 35.45
CA TRP A 144 -14.99 36.68 36.83
C TRP A 144 -14.12 37.90 37.12
N LEU A 145 -13.23 38.28 36.20
CA LEU A 145 -12.43 39.50 36.31
C LEU A 145 -13.31 40.75 36.42
N GLY A 146 -14.37 40.85 35.61
CA GLY A 146 -15.33 41.96 35.70
C GLY A 146 -16.05 42.01 37.04
N ARG A 147 -16.50 40.87 37.58
CA ARG A 147 -17.15 40.79 38.90
C ARG A 147 -16.21 41.18 40.03
N ILE A 148 -14.98 40.68 40.03
CA ILE A 148 -13.98 41.01 41.05
C ILE A 148 -13.62 42.50 40.96
N GLY A 149 -13.43 43.03 39.75
CA GLY A 149 -13.15 44.45 39.53
C GLY A 149 -14.26 45.36 40.08
N PHE A 150 -15.52 45.03 39.81
CA PHE A 150 -16.66 45.79 40.34
C PHE A 150 -16.74 45.74 41.87
N LEU A 151 -16.47 44.58 42.47
CA LEU A 151 -16.44 44.41 43.92
C LEU A 151 -15.33 45.26 44.57
N LEU A 152 -14.13 45.25 44.00
CA LEU A 152 -13.01 46.08 44.45
C LEU A 152 -13.32 47.57 44.33
N LEU A 153 -13.92 48.02 43.23
CA LEU A 153 -14.37 49.41 43.07
C LEU A 153 -15.38 49.81 44.14
N GLY A 154 -16.32 48.92 44.46
CA GLY A 154 -17.29 49.13 45.53
C GLY A 154 -16.63 49.31 46.90
N ILE A 155 -15.62 48.50 47.23
CA ILE A 155 -14.84 48.61 48.48
C ILE A 155 -14.07 49.93 48.53
N ILE A 156 -13.46 50.34 47.42
CA ILE A 156 -12.70 51.61 47.35
C ILE A 156 -13.66 52.80 47.57
N LEU A 157 -14.82 52.80 46.92
CA LEU A 157 -15.83 53.84 47.05
C LEU A 157 -16.34 53.97 48.50
N THR A 158 -16.63 52.85 49.17
CA THR A 158 -17.08 52.88 50.57
C THR A 158 -15.97 53.34 51.51
N ALA A 159 -14.72 52.92 51.29
CA ALA A 159 -13.58 53.39 52.06
C ALA A 159 -13.34 54.90 51.88
N CYS A 160 -13.38 55.41 50.64
CA CYS A 160 -13.26 56.84 50.36
C CYS A 160 -14.38 57.65 51.02
N TYR A 161 -15.62 57.16 50.99
CA TYR A 161 -16.74 57.81 51.67
C TYR A 161 -16.50 57.95 53.17
N PHE A 162 -16.04 56.89 53.83
CA PHE A 162 -15.74 56.92 55.27
C PHE A 162 -14.57 57.83 55.64
N ILE A 163 -13.54 57.94 54.79
CA ILE A 163 -12.38 58.80 55.04
C ILE A 163 -12.71 60.28 54.83
N PHE A 164 -13.56 60.61 53.87
CA PHE A 164 -13.86 62.02 53.52
C PHE A 164 -15.01 62.62 54.33
N LEU A 165 -15.91 61.80 54.88
CA LEU A 165 -17.10 62.25 55.60
C LEU A 165 -16.92 62.25 57.14
N HIS A 166 -15.77 61.80 57.64
CA HIS A 166 -15.38 61.85 59.06
C HIS A 166 -14.19 62.80 59.26
#